data_AF-A0A350I498-F1
#
_entry.id   AF-A0A350I498-F1
#
_cell.length_a   1.000
_cell.length_b   1.000
_cell.length_c   1.000
_cell.angle_alpha   90.00
_cell.angle_beta   90.00
_cell.angle_gamma   90.00
#
_symmetry.space_group_name_H-M   'P 1'
#
loop_
_entity.id
_entity.type
_entity.pdbx_description
1 polymer ?
#
loop_
_entity_poly.entity_id
_entity_poly.type
_entity_poly.pdbx_seq_one_letter_code
_entity_poly.pdbx_strand_id
1 'polypeptide(L)'
;MTYQASNQIKQLKQWQRWTYLLLLSTISYGTHFLEAAHSLAFGRTFECDFNPGSTNNLPLFQLKTENAEESQTAGAVLLPEFLPGIEGLALRSREPADGMIFDLFSDEGTTLPLESGSMRFWFKPDWSSGEGPGGYGTLMSFGKWKAPPGMSGYWGLSLDPKGERIAFGAQSKDKGMTFIATSVSFMKDNWYEIVLTYDANATWVYIDGKAHGPGQGVSFIPPESALESTGFALGNTPEGHQPVKGLIDGFEIFNYPLSQVEHQFKHFAVSAQVSKDPLSIRLQWPTVKDRTYEVNRRLSTRELWEPLLDDVQGIELVDSSPDLMDGRVYEYSIAPKQTQGGIRQIEVAAYTPPNHNKGKVLLLVDQTHWSALETDLNYFVEDLQMDGWQVVMVKAPRHLDSRWSPNVKRIAKVKALIQEHLGAPVKGVKMAILIGHVAVPYSGYVAIDGHTLRGDDHRGAWSCDAYYGDIDGIWHDNAVDHINRTHAPASNIPGDGKFDENQLPTRLEIAIGRIDFANLPSLNNGVLRNRSVKKSKMEVELIRQYLNKNHAFRFGSLHFEPETLIKSHLPDNMSRPFNQSAIENASRWFAL
;
A
#
# COMPACT_ATOMS: atom_id res chain seq x y z
N MET A 1 34.94 57.81 -48.15
CA MET A 1 33.59 58.23 -48.55
C MET A 1 32.65 57.09 -48.15
N THR A 2 31.92 57.20 -47.02
CA THR A 2 30.49 57.60 -47.00
C THR A 2 29.65 56.71 -47.94
N TYR A 3 28.65 55.92 -47.54
CA TYR A 3 27.49 56.13 -46.65
C TYR A 3 26.82 54.74 -46.48
N GLN A 4 26.59 54.20 -45.28
CA GLN A 4 25.39 54.28 -44.42
C GLN A 4 24.03 53.79 -44.98
N ALA A 5 23.48 52.79 -44.28
CA ALA A 5 22.07 52.43 -43.99
C ALA A 5 21.22 51.85 -45.15
N SER A 6 20.39 50.81 -44.98
CA SER A 6 19.65 50.39 -43.77
C SER A 6 19.14 48.93 -43.82
N ASN A 7 18.95 48.38 -42.61
CA ASN A 7 17.95 47.38 -42.19
C ASN A 7 17.98 45.93 -42.71
N GLN A 8 18.78 45.09 -42.04
CA GLN A 8 18.29 43.78 -41.56
C GLN A 8 18.82 43.50 -40.14
N ILE A 9 17.99 43.83 -39.15
CA ILE A 9 18.06 43.27 -37.80
C ILE A 9 17.17 42.03 -37.82
N LYS A 10 17.79 40.85 -37.90
CA LYS A 10 17.40 39.57 -37.29
C LYS A 10 18.24 38.47 -37.95
N GLN A 11 18.91 37.68 -37.11
CA GLN A 11 19.76 36.53 -37.44
C GLN A 11 21.19 36.82 -37.88
N LEU A 12 22.07 37.16 -36.92
CA LEU A 12 23.46 36.70 -36.85
C LEU A 12 24.16 37.24 -35.61
N LYS A 13 24.39 36.35 -34.65
CA LYS A 13 25.46 36.31 -33.63
C LYS A 13 25.06 35.20 -32.64
N GLN A 14 25.85 34.19 -32.30
CA GLN A 14 27.25 33.94 -32.60
C GLN A 14 27.55 32.51 -32.13
N TRP A 15 27.92 31.64 -33.06
CA TRP A 15 28.74 30.48 -32.76
C TRP A 15 30.15 30.99 -32.39
N GLN A 16 30.60 30.78 -31.16
CA GLN A 16 32.04 30.78 -30.83
C GLN A 16 32.34 29.99 -29.55
N ARG A 17 32.52 28.68 -29.77
CA ARG A 17 33.45 27.70 -29.17
C ARG A 17 34.09 27.95 -27.78
N TRP A 18 33.83 26.98 -26.88
CA TRP A 18 34.67 26.33 -25.86
C TRP A 18 35.46 27.18 -24.84
N THR A 19 35.21 26.97 -23.53
CA THR A 19 36.13 26.37 -22.51
C THR A 19 35.63 26.65 -21.06
N TYR A 20 35.37 25.57 -20.32
CA TYR A 20 35.37 25.34 -18.85
C TYR A 20 34.98 26.40 -17.77
N LEU A 21 34.20 25.86 -16.81
CA LEU A 21 34.21 26.01 -15.34
C LEU A 21 33.57 27.25 -14.66
N LEU A 22 32.67 26.89 -13.74
CA LEU A 22 32.32 27.51 -12.44
C LEU A 22 31.32 28.69 -12.40
N LEU A 23 30.30 28.45 -11.54
CA LEU A 23 29.49 29.38 -10.76
C LEU A 23 28.28 30.11 -11.41
N LEU A 24 27.15 29.91 -10.74
CA LEU A 24 25.99 30.81 -10.52
C LEU A 24 24.82 30.86 -11.53
N SER A 25 23.72 30.27 -11.06
CA SER A 25 22.34 30.79 -10.97
C SER A 25 21.49 31.07 -12.23
N THR A 26 20.39 30.31 -12.28
CA THR A 26 18.99 30.69 -12.50
C THR A 26 18.46 31.18 -13.87
N ILE A 27 17.20 30.78 -14.08
CA ILE A 27 16.12 31.33 -14.92
C ILE A 27 15.83 30.59 -16.24
N SER A 28 14.54 30.23 -16.39
CA SER A 28 13.86 29.52 -17.49
C SER A 28 13.90 28.00 -17.31
N TYR A 29 12.82 27.33 -16.90
CA TYR A 29 11.56 27.25 -17.64
C TYR A 29 10.32 27.37 -16.75
N GLY A 30 9.50 28.38 -17.05
CA GLY A 30 8.09 28.40 -16.73
C GLY A 30 7.26 27.75 -17.83
N THR A 31 6.02 27.40 -17.48
CA THR A 31 4.90 27.01 -18.35
C THR A 31 5.05 25.69 -19.09
N HIS A 32 4.87 24.56 -18.38
CA HIS A 32 4.17 23.34 -18.83
C HIS A 32 4.10 22.35 -17.65
N PHE A 33 3.30 22.64 -16.61
CA PHE A 33 3.04 21.69 -15.50
C PHE A 33 1.67 21.90 -14.84
N LEU A 34 0.69 22.41 -15.58
CA LEU A 34 -0.68 22.64 -15.09
C LEU A 34 -1.68 21.54 -15.48
N GLU A 35 -1.24 20.44 -16.09
CA GLU A 35 -2.10 19.28 -16.41
C GLU A 35 -1.68 17.97 -15.71
N ALA A 36 -0.64 17.99 -14.86
CA ALA A 36 -0.29 16.85 -14.01
C ALA A 36 -0.85 16.96 -12.57
N ALA A 37 -1.41 18.12 -12.19
CA ALA A 37 -1.90 18.41 -10.84
C ALA A 37 -3.32 17.91 -10.56
N HIS A 38 -3.98 17.25 -11.52
CA HIS A 38 -5.28 16.58 -11.30
C HIS A 38 -5.18 15.05 -11.31
N SER A 39 -3.98 14.48 -11.40
CA SER A 39 -3.77 13.03 -11.30
C SER A 39 -2.62 12.73 -10.35
N LEU A 40 -2.91 12.76 -9.04
CA LEU A 40 -2.27 11.96 -7.98
C LEU A 40 -3.09 12.22 -6.70
N ALA A 41 -4.30 11.68 -6.67
CA ALA A 41 -5.11 11.59 -5.45
C ALA A 41 -4.51 10.48 -4.56
N PHE A 42 -3.49 10.83 -3.78
CA PHE A 42 -3.02 10.08 -2.62
C PHE A 42 -2.65 11.11 -1.55
N GLY A 43 -3.28 11.06 -0.38
CA GLY A 43 -3.39 12.13 0.63
C GLY A 43 -2.10 12.57 1.36
N ARG A 44 -0.98 12.73 0.66
CA ARG A 44 0.23 13.33 1.19
C ARG A 44 0.25 14.81 0.82
N THR A 45 0.36 15.68 1.81
CA THR A 45 0.45 17.14 1.59
C THR A 45 1.90 17.62 1.53
N PHE A 46 2.82 16.98 2.26
CA PHE A 46 4.22 17.44 2.34
C PHE A 46 5.19 16.33 2.76
N GLU A 47 6.33 16.24 2.08
CA GLU A 47 7.46 15.36 2.42
C GLU A 47 8.76 16.18 2.37
N CYS A 48 9.63 16.00 3.35
CA CYS A 48 10.94 16.63 3.41
C CYS A 48 12.05 15.59 3.28
N ASP A 49 12.67 15.55 2.09
CA ASP A 49 13.88 14.76 1.84
C ASP A 49 15.12 15.66 1.99
N PHE A 50 16.00 15.32 2.93
CA PHE A 50 17.20 16.08 3.21
C PHE A 50 18.38 15.73 2.27
N ASN A 51 18.22 14.78 1.34
CA ASN A 51 19.29 14.32 0.44
C ASN A 51 19.62 15.30 -0.70
N PRO A 52 20.90 15.50 -1.07
CA PRO A 52 21.27 16.34 -2.21
C PRO A 52 20.83 15.71 -3.54
N GLY A 53 19.96 16.41 -4.29
CA GLY A 53 19.53 16.00 -5.63
C GLY A 53 18.26 15.15 -5.70
N SER A 54 17.47 15.09 -4.61
CA SER A 54 16.14 14.50 -4.66
C SER A 54 15.22 15.28 -5.62
N THR A 55 14.37 14.55 -6.34
CA THR A 55 13.42 15.13 -7.33
C THR A 55 12.20 15.78 -6.67
N ASN A 56 12.02 15.56 -5.37
CA ASN A 56 11.07 16.30 -4.56
C ASN A 56 11.70 17.66 -4.26
N ASN A 57 11.57 18.58 -5.22
CA ASN A 57 12.00 19.96 -5.07
C ASN A 57 11.51 20.47 -3.70
N LEU A 58 12.45 20.65 -2.76
CA LEU A 58 12.25 21.58 -1.66
C LEU A 58 11.67 22.85 -2.29
N PRO A 59 10.52 23.37 -1.85
CA PRO A 59 10.24 24.78 -2.09
C PRO A 59 11.51 25.50 -1.64
N LEU A 60 12.11 26.27 -2.54
CA LEU A 60 13.25 27.12 -2.25
C LEU A 60 12.79 28.13 -1.18
N PHE A 61 12.89 27.74 0.10
CA PHE A 61 12.56 28.61 1.21
C PHE A 61 13.68 29.64 1.33
N GLN A 62 13.36 30.88 0.97
CA GLN A 62 14.20 32.00 1.34
C GLN A 62 14.18 32.10 2.87
N LEU A 63 15.32 31.86 3.50
CA LEU A 63 15.58 32.43 4.83
C LEU A 63 15.46 33.95 4.69
N LYS A 64 14.27 34.51 4.95
CA LYS A 64 14.10 35.96 5.03
C LYS A 64 14.81 36.46 6.27
N THR A 65 16.06 36.89 6.10
CA THR A 65 16.73 37.79 7.03
C THR A 65 16.22 39.21 6.77
N GLU A 66 14.93 39.47 6.98
CA GLU A 66 14.43 40.84 6.96
C GLU A 66 14.48 41.39 8.40
N ASN A 67 15.27 42.46 8.56
CA ASN A 67 15.61 43.20 9.80
C ASN A 67 16.95 42.87 10.48
N ALA A 68 17.99 42.49 9.72
CA ALA A 68 19.34 42.88 10.10
C ALA A 68 19.63 44.26 9.47
N GLU A 69 19.21 45.34 10.13
CA GLU A 69 19.91 46.61 9.93
C GLU A 69 21.39 46.38 10.19
N GLU A 70 22.24 46.98 9.36
CA GLU A 70 23.70 46.86 9.33
C GLU A 70 24.34 46.89 10.73
N SER A 71 24.44 45.72 11.36
CA SER A 71 25.39 45.46 12.44
C SER A 71 26.56 44.74 11.81
N GLN A 72 27.64 45.48 11.56
CA GLN A 72 28.96 44.93 11.32
C GLN A 72 29.42 44.12 12.54
N THR A 73 28.96 42.89 12.65
CA THR A 73 29.59 41.83 13.44
C THR A 73 29.58 40.59 12.56
N ALA A 74 30.78 40.10 12.24
CA ALA A 74 30.97 38.84 11.52
C ALA A 74 30.44 37.68 12.39
N GLY A 75 29.13 37.42 12.32
CA GLY A 75 28.50 36.21 12.83
C GLY A 75 28.23 35.30 11.65
N ALA A 76 28.85 34.12 11.64
CA ALA A 76 28.56 33.10 10.63
C ALA A 76 27.05 32.80 10.65
N VAL A 77 26.41 32.85 9.48
CA VAL A 77 25.08 32.25 9.30
C VAL A 77 25.25 30.75 9.53
N LEU A 78 24.81 30.25 10.67
CA LEU A 78 24.82 28.83 10.98
C LEU A 78 23.75 28.16 10.12
N LEU A 79 24.18 27.44 9.09
CA LEU A 79 23.31 26.57 8.31
C LEU A 79 22.99 25.31 9.11
N PRO A 80 21.80 24.71 8.96
CA PRO A 80 21.51 23.42 9.55
C PRO A 80 22.57 22.38 9.16
N GLU A 81 23.02 21.59 10.14
CA GLU A 81 23.95 20.51 9.87
C GLU A 81 23.19 19.22 9.58
N PHE A 82 23.59 18.54 8.50
CA PHE A 82 23.05 17.25 8.11
C PHE A 82 24.12 16.18 8.25
N LEU A 83 23.74 15.05 8.83
CA LEU A 83 24.61 13.89 9.05
C LEU A 83 24.02 12.66 8.35
N PRO A 84 24.80 11.59 8.10
CA PRO A 84 24.23 10.34 7.60
C PRO A 84 23.06 9.83 8.47
N GLY A 85 21.93 9.67 7.82
CA GLY A 85 20.64 9.29 8.35
C GLY A 85 20.28 7.82 8.08
N ILE A 86 19.00 7.50 8.26
CA ILE A 86 18.43 6.17 7.99
C ILE A 86 17.88 6.09 6.57
N GLU A 87 17.28 7.16 6.06
CA GLU A 87 16.76 7.30 4.68
C GLU A 87 17.65 8.24 3.84
N GLY A 88 18.82 8.63 4.38
CA GLY A 88 19.89 9.30 3.64
C GLY A 88 20.64 10.32 4.49
N LEU A 89 20.19 11.57 4.52
CA LEU A 89 20.70 12.61 5.42
C LEU A 89 19.67 12.91 6.51
N ALA A 90 20.14 13.09 7.74
CA ALA A 90 19.33 13.45 8.89
C ALA A 90 19.70 14.84 9.40
N LEU A 91 18.68 15.62 9.76
CA LEU A 91 18.82 16.89 10.46
C LEU A 91 19.40 16.66 11.85
N ARG A 92 20.54 17.28 12.14
CA ARG A 92 21.10 17.32 13.48
C ARG A 92 20.41 18.40 14.32
N SER A 93 19.97 18.05 15.53
CA SER A 93 19.56 19.03 16.54
C SER A 93 20.15 18.74 17.91
N ARG A 94 21.17 19.49 18.32
CA ARG A 94 21.90 19.32 19.60
C ARG A 94 22.10 20.61 20.36
N GLU A 95 22.34 21.70 19.65
CA GLU A 95 22.62 23.02 20.19
C GLU A 95 21.43 23.98 20.01
N PRO A 96 21.37 25.08 20.78
CA PRO A 96 20.35 26.12 20.64
C PRO A 96 20.09 26.59 19.21
N ALA A 97 21.13 26.72 18.38
CA ALA A 97 20.99 27.17 16.99
C ALA A 97 20.64 26.05 15.99
N ASP A 98 20.60 24.79 16.44
CA ASP A 98 20.31 23.66 15.56
C ASP A 98 18.79 23.47 15.38
N GLY A 99 18.40 22.92 14.23
CA GLY A 99 17.01 22.70 13.83
C GLY A 99 16.70 23.31 12.47
N MET A 100 15.45 23.20 12.03
CA MET A 100 14.96 23.85 10.81
C MET A 100 13.62 24.52 11.08
N ILE A 101 13.38 25.65 10.42
CA ILE A 101 12.09 26.33 10.44
C ILE A 101 11.58 26.38 9.00
N PHE A 102 10.38 25.87 8.79
CA PHE A 102 9.68 25.90 7.51
C PHE A 102 8.66 27.04 7.51
N ASP A 103 8.64 27.75 6.38
CA ASP A 103 7.60 28.73 6.09
C ASP A 103 6.50 28.02 5.26
N LEU A 104 5.41 27.64 5.91
CA LEU A 104 4.36 26.81 5.29
C LEU A 104 3.13 27.63 4.85
N PHE A 105 3.33 28.93 4.57
CA PHE A 105 2.29 29.80 4.03
C PHE A 105 2.19 29.71 2.50
N SER A 106 0.95 29.78 2.00
CA SER A 106 0.65 30.04 0.60
C SER A 106 -0.27 31.24 0.50
N ASP A 107 -0.34 31.87 -0.68
CA ASP A 107 -1.31 32.95 -0.97
C ASP A 107 -2.78 32.49 -0.80
N GLU A 108 -3.04 31.19 -0.63
CA GLU A 108 -4.35 30.56 -0.41
C GLU A 108 -4.62 30.15 1.06
N GLY A 109 -3.68 30.39 2.00
CA GLY A 109 -3.83 30.09 3.44
C GLY A 109 -2.86 29.03 3.99
N THR A 110 -3.04 28.66 5.28
CA THR A 110 -2.24 27.65 6.00
C THR A 110 -2.37 26.25 5.38
N THR A 111 -1.23 25.64 5.02
CA THR A 111 -1.17 24.29 4.39
C THR A 111 -1.07 23.13 5.40
N LEU A 112 -0.94 23.43 6.70
CA LEU A 112 -0.82 22.42 7.76
C LEU A 112 -2.21 21.87 8.19
N PRO A 113 -2.38 20.53 8.23
CA PRO A 113 -3.64 19.93 8.63
C PRO A 113 -3.79 19.92 10.16
N LEU A 114 -4.20 21.03 10.77
CA LEU A 114 -4.19 21.19 12.24
C LEU A 114 -5.34 20.52 12.99
N GLU A 115 -6.49 20.32 12.33
CA GLU A 115 -7.69 19.73 12.94
C GLU A 115 -7.70 18.20 12.86
N SER A 116 -7.14 17.65 11.78
CA SER A 116 -7.10 16.21 11.49
C SER A 116 -5.94 15.92 10.55
N GLY A 117 -5.05 15.01 10.92
CA GLY A 117 -3.84 14.75 10.14
C GLY A 117 -2.90 13.75 10.79
N SER A 118 -1.74 13.56 10.17
CA SER A 118 -0.62 12.81 10.75
C SER A 118 0.73 13.42 10.41
N MET A 119 1.71 13.20 11.28
CA MET A 119 3.11 13.56 11.06
C MET A 119 4.00 12.37 11.41
N ARG A 120 4.90 12.00 10.50
CA ARG A 120 5.79 10.82 10.60
C ARG A 120 7.24 11.24 10.41
N PHE A 121 8.14 10.66 11.18
CA PHE A 121 9.58 10.83 11.02
C PHE A 121 10.37 9.76 11.80
N TRP A 122 11.64 9.65 11.48
CA TRP A 122 12.63 8.89 12.24
C TRP A 122 13.36 9.79 13.24
N PHE A 123 13.59 9.28 14.44
CA PHE A 123 14.35 9.95 15.48
C PHE A 123 15.44 9.05 16.06
N LYS A 124 16.67 9.58 16.16
CA LYS A 124 17.81 8.94 16.85
C LYS A 124 18.30 9.84 17.99
N PRO A 125 18.07 9.49 19.28
CA PRO A 125 18.52 10.30 20.40
C PRO A 125 20.01 10.10 20.69
N ASP A 126 20.70 11.16 21.09
CA ASP A 126 22.09 11.08 21.61
C ASP A 126 22.14 10.65 23.10
N TRP A 127 20.99 10.25 23.67
CA TRP A 127 20.74 9.96 25.08
C TRP A 127 19.81 8.76 25.24
N SER A 128 19.79 8.15 26.43
CA SER A 128 18.80 7.11 26.77
C SER A 128 17.71 7.67 27.68
N SER A 129 16.48 7.11 27.61
CA SER A 129 15.40 7.49 28.52
C SER A 129 15.83 7.32 29.98
N GLY A 130 15.49 8.30 30.81
CA GLY A 130 16.01 8.50 32.17
C GLY A 130 17.08 9.60 32.25
N GLU A 131 17.91 9.74 31.20
CA GLU A 131 18.86 10.85 31.03
C GLU A 131 18.20 12.01 30.28
N GLY A 132 17.60 11.69 29.13
CA GLY A 132 16.87 12.65 28.28
C GLY A 132 17.75 13.72 27.63
N PRO A 133 17.10 14.75 27.03
CA PRO A 133 17.82 15.90 26.49
C PRO A 133 18.39 16.81 27.60
N GLY A 134 18.08 16.56 28.88
CA GLY A 134 18.46 17.40 30.03
C GLY A 134 17.56 18.64 30.22
N GLY A 135 16.66 18.88 29.27
CA GLY A 135 15.58 19.88 29.29
C GLY A 135 14.45 19.38 28.38
N TYR A 136 13.33 20.11 28.30
CA TYR A 136 12.32 19.77 27.31
C TYR A 136 12.94 19.78 25.91
N GLY A 137 12.70 18.74 25.12
CA GLY A 137 13.17 18.62 23.75
C GLY A 137 11.99 18.69 22.80
N THR A 138 12.03 19.57 21.81
CA THR A 138 10.92 19.76 20.87
C THR A 138 11.15 19.05 19.54
N LEU A 139 10.39 17.99 19.27
CA LEU A 139 10.51 17.24 18.02
C LEU A 139 9.99 18.08 16.86
N MET A 140 8.85 18.73 17.06
CA MET A 140 8.27 19.68 16.12
C MET A 140 7.32 20.63 16.83
N SER A 141 7.27 21.90 16.42
CA SER A 141 6.33 22.87 16.98
C SER A 141 6.16 24.13 16.13
N PHE A 142 5.14 24.90 16.43
CA PHE A 142 5.08 26.33 16.11
C PHE A 142 4.40 27.10 17.24
N GLY A 143 4.58 28.42 17.25
CA GLY A 143 4.10 29.29 18.29
C GLY A 143 4.84 29.09 19.62
N LYS A 144 4.27 29.63 20.69
CA LYS A 144 4.89 29.64 22.02
C LYS A 144 3.88 29.40 23.13
N TRP A 145 4.11 28.36 23.92
CA TRP A 145 3.28 28.09 25.08
C TRP A 145 3.52 29.16 26.16
N LYS A 146 2.47 29.90 26.52
CA LYS A 146 2.53 30.95 27.54
C LYS A 146 1.46 30.72 28.60
N ALA A 147 1.77 31.03 29.85
CA ALA A 147 0.77 31.04 30.91
C ALA A 147 -0.21 32.21 30.71
N PRO A 148 -1.50 32.06 31.10
CA PRO A 148 -2.43 33.19 31.07
C PRO A 148 -1.95 34.32 32.00
N PRO A 149 -2.16 35.59 31.64
CA PRO A 149 -3.00 36.08 30.53
C PRO A 149 -2.29 36.24 29.16
N GLY A 150 -1.08 35.71 28.97
CA GLY A 150 -0.25 35.98 27.79
C GLY A 150 -0.35 34.98 26.64
N MET A 151 -1.39 34.15 26.55
CA MET A 151 -1.48 33.09 25.55
C MET A 151 -1.53 33.64 24.12
N SER A 152 -0.56 33.26 23.28
CA SER A 152 -0.47 33.66 21.87
C SER A 152 -0.68 32.52 20.87
N GLY A 153 -0.76 31.29 21.37
CA GLY A 153 -0.92 30.08 20.57
C GLY A 153 0.34 29.23 20.53
N TYR A 154 0.18 27.90 20.51
CA TYR A 154 1.24 26.91 20.40
C TYR A 154 0.68 25.61 19.83
N TRP A 155 1.47 24.88 19.07
CA TRP A 155 1.22 23.49 18.68
C TRP A 155 2.55 22.76 18.72
N GLY A 156 2.61 21.54 19.26
CA GLY A 156 3.85 20.79 19.16
C GLY A 156 3.86 19.43 19.83
N LEU A 157 4.83 18.63 19.40
CA LEU A 157 5.20 17.33 19.95
C LEU A 157 6.56 17.47 20.63
N SER A 158 6.62 17.16 21.93
CA SER A 158 7.82 17.35 22.73
C SER A 158 8.11 16.18 23.67
N LEU A 159 9.35 16.09 24.10
CA LEU A 159 9.88 15.13 25.06
C LEU A 159 10.13 15.84 26.39
N ASP A 160 9.86 15.13 27.48
CA ASP A 160 10.19 15.64 28.81
C ASP A 160 11.70 15.63 29.09
N PRO A 161 12.20 16.33 30.13
CA PRO A 161 13.63 16.47 30.37
C PRO A 161 14.42 15.17 30.54
N LYS A 162 13.74 14.10 30.96
CA LYS A 162 14.32 12.77 31.11
C LYS A 162 14.14 11.89 29.87
N GLY A 163 13.42 12.37 28.85
CA GLY A 163 13.12 11.60 27.65
C GLY A 163 12.33 10.33 27.93
N GLU A 164 11.50 10.34 28.97
CA GLU A 164 10.67 9.20 29.38
C GLU A 164 9.24 9.34 28.87
N ARG A 165 8.84 10.53 28.43
CA ARG A 165 7.51 10.80 27.88
C ARG A 165 7.56 11.69 26.66
N ILE A 166 6.73 11.34 25.68
CA ILE A 166 6.39 12.18 24.53
C ILE A 166 4.98 12.74 24.73
N ALA A 167 4.79 14.03 24.41
CA ALA A 167 3.54 14.73 24.62
C ALA A 167 3.17 15.61 23.42
N PHE A 168 1.92 15.52 22.99
CA PHE A 168 1.34 16.38 21.96
C PHE A 168 0.34 17.33 22.61
N GLY A 169 0.46 18.63 22.33
CA GLY A 169 -0.45 19.63 22.87
C GLY A 169 -0.57 20.87 22.00
N ALA A 170 -1.64 21.63 22.25
CA ALA A 170 -1.88 22.92 21.62
C ALA A 170 -2.41 23.96 22.61
N GLN A 171 -2.25 25.23 22.24
CA GLN A 171 -2.75 26.39 22.94
C GLN A 171 -3.39 27.35 21.90
N SER A 172 -4.58 27.86 22.21
CA SER A 172 -5.24 28.98 21.54
C SER A 172 -4.94 30.30 22.29
N LYS A 173 -5.75 31.36 22.11
CA LYS A 173 -5.60 32.61 22.87
C LYS A 173 -6.19 32.54 24.29
N ASP A 174 -6.94 31.48 24.59
CA ASP A 174 -7.77 31.37 25.80
C ASP A 174 -7.72 29.98 26.46
N LYS A 175 -7.22 28.95 25.75
CA LYS A 175 -7.18 27.56 26.21
C LYS A 175 -5.84 26.92 25.87
N GLY A 176 -5.32 26.08 26.75
CA GLY A 176 -4.16 25.22 26.49
C GLY A 176 -4.43 23.81 26.98
N MET A 177 -4.01 22.80 26.20
CA MET A 177 -4.22 21.40 26.55
C MET A 177 -3.12 20.50 25.97
N THR A 178 -2.72 19.50 26.75
CA THR A 178 -2.00 18.33 26.25
C THR A 178 -3.05 17.30 25.84
N PHE A 179 -3.11 16.97 24.55
CA PHE A 179 -4.07 16.01 24.01
C PHE A 179 -3.69 14.57 24.34
N ILE A 180 -2.38 14.26 24.27
CA ILE A 180 -1.82 12.96 24.66
C ILE A 180 -0.44 13.14 25.28
N ALA A 181 -0.15 12.34 26.30
CA ALA A 181 1.19 12.13 26.83
C ALA A 181 1.38 10.64 27.10
N THR A 182 2.46 10.05 26.59
CA THR A 182 2.70 8.61 26.72
C THR A 182 4.16 8.32 27.03
N SER A 183 4.40 7.21 27.73
CA SER A 183 5.75 6.77 28.07
C SER A 183 6.48 6.23 26.86
N VAL A 184 7.75 6.59 26.74
CA VAL A 184 8.69 6.08 25.74
C VAL A 184 9.93 5.52 26.45
N SER A 185 10.63 4.61 25.78
CA SER A 185 11.89 4.05 26.27
C SER A 185 12.86 3.97 25.11
N PHE A 186 13.62 5.06 24.95
CA PHE A 186 14.65 5.17 23.93
C PHE A 186 16.00 4.76 24.51
N MET A 187 16.79 4.10 23.67
CA MET A 187 18.18 3.81 23.92
C MET A 187 19.00 4.69 23.00
N LYS A 188 20.04 5.31 23.56
CA LYS A 188 20.99 6.15 22.84
C LYS A 188 21.44 5.53 21.52
N ASP A 189 21.63 6.39 20.51
CA ASP A 189 22.15 6.10 19.18
C ASP A 189 21.30 5.14 18.33
N ASN A 190 20.04 4.94 18.72
CA ASN A 190 19.13 4.07 17.99
C ASN A 190 18.00 4.82 17.30
N TRP A 191 17.65 4.38 16.09
CA TRP A 191 16.52 4.92 15.34
C TRP A 191 15.18 4.38 15.86
N TYR A 192 14.21 5.28 15.92
CA TYR A 192 12.81 5.02 16.24
C TYR A 192 11.92 5.73 15.22
N GLU A 193 10.94 5.02 14.64
CA GLU A 193 9.90 5.69 13.87
C GLU A 193 8.87 6.26 14.85
N ILE A 194 8.56 7.54 14.72
CA ILE A 194 7.55 8.22 15.50
C ILE A 194 6.46 8.72 14.57
N VAL A 195 5.21 8.36 14.87
CA VAL A 195 4.04 8.89 14.14
C VAL A 195 3.04 9.48 15.12
N LEU A 196 2.68 10.74 14.89
CA LEU A 196 1.57 11.39 15.56
C LEU A 196 0.36 11.37 14.63
N THR A 197 -0.78 10.90 15.11
CA THR A 197 -2.04 10.85 14.37
C THR A 197 -3.15 11.47 15.22
N TYR A 198 -3.97 12.31 14.62
CA TYR A 198 -4.97 13.08 15.37
C TYR A 198 -6.19 13.44 14.51
N ASP A 199 -7.35 13.47 15.16
CA ASP A 199 -8.59 14.04 14.66
C ASP A 199 -9.43 14.61 15.83
N ALA A 200 -10.68 15.01 15.56
CA ALA A 200 -11.59 15.50 16.59
C ALA A 200 -12.00 14.43 17.63
N ASN A 201 -11.82 13.14 17.34
CA ASN A 201 -12.23 12.03 18.20
C ASN A 201 -11.12 11.59 19.16
N ALA A 202 -9.89 11.45 18.66
CA ALA A 202 -8.77 10.90 19.41
C ALA A 202 -7.40 11.39 18.90
N THR A 203 -6.40 11.22 19.75
CA THR A 203 -4.98 11.37 19.40
C THR A 203 -4.22 10.09 19.70
N TRP A 204 -3.24 9.76 18.87
CA TRP A 204 -2.42 8.56 18.97
C TRP A 204 -0.97 8.90 18.68
N VAL A 205 -0.07 8.24 19.40
CA VAL A 205 1.36 8.22 19.09
C VAL A 205 1.78 6.80 18.81
N TYR A 206 2.49 6.57 17.71
CA TYR A 206 3.05 5.27 17.35
C TYR A 206 4.56 5.33 17.46
N ILE A 207 5.16 4.35 18.13
CA ILE A 207 6.62 4.16 18.21
C ILE A 207 6.95 2.80 17.61
N ASP A 208 7.69 2.78 16.50
CA ASP A 208 7.96 1.57 15.71
C ASP A 208 6.67 0.76 15.42
N GLY A 209 5.62 1.47 15.01
CA GLY A 209 4.29 0.90 14.72
C GLY A 209 3.47 0.47 15.95
N LYS A 210 4.02 0.49 17.16
CA LYS A 210 3.27 0.21 18.39
C LYS A 210 2.41 1.42 18.78
N ALA A 211 1.10 1.23 18.88
CA ALA A 211 0.15 2.28 19.22
C ALA A 211 0.16 2.66 20.72
N HIS A 212 0.12 3.96 21.00
CA HIS A 212 -0.07 4.55 22.32
C HIS A 212 -1.27 5.53 22.27
N GLY A 213 -2.34 5.22 23.01
CA GLY A 213 -3.58 6.01 23.03
C GLY A 213 -4.80 5.15 23.40
N PRO A 214 -6.03 5.65 23.20
CA PRO A 214 -6.33 6.99 22.68
C PRO A 214 -6.05 8.07 23.73
N GLY A 215 -5.50 9.19 23.28
CA GLY A 215 -5.58 10.47 24.00
C GLY A 215 -6.87 11.22 23.66
N GLN A 216 -6.97 12.46 24.13
CA GLN A 216 -8.10 13.33 23.81
C GLN A 216 -8.04 13.80 22.36
N GLY A 217 -9.18 13.84 21.66
CA GLY A 217 -9.26 14.43 20.32
C GLY A 217 -8.94 15.93 20.30
N VAL A 218 -8.49 16.42 19.14
CA VAL A 218 -8.20 17.83 18.90
C VAL A 218 -9.51 18.62 18.94
N SER A 219 -9.69 19.39 20.01
CA SER A 219 -10.93 20.15 20.28
C SER A 219 -10.82 21.65 19.99
N PHE A 220 -9.63 22.12 19.63
CA PHE A 220 -9.34 23.49 19.24
C PHE A 220 -7.95 23.52 18.57
N ILE A 221 -7.73 24.54 17.74
CA ILE A 221 -6.44 24.81 17.09
C ILE A 221 -5.89 26.18 17.52
N PRO A 222 -4.58 26.42 17.40
CA PRO A 222 -4.00 27.74 17.62
C PRO A 222 -4.45 28.74 16.56
N PRO A 223 -4.38 30.06 16.84
CA PRO A 223 -4.57 31.06 15.80
C PRO A 223 -3.47 30.99 14.74
N GLU A 224 -3.80 31.26 13.48
CA GLU A 224 -2.87 31.30 12.34
C GLU A 224 -1.66 32.20 12.60
N SER A 225 -1.87 33.34 13.28
CA SER A 225 -0.81 34.27 13.70
C SER A 225 0.33 33.61 14.51
N ALA A 226 0.05 32.51 15.22
CA ALA A 226 1.09 31.78 15.95
C ALA A 226 2.10 31.13 14.99
N LEU A 227 1.61 30.48 13.93
CA LEU A 227 2.44 29.93 12.88
C LEU A 227 3.15 31.06 12.11
N GLU A 228 2.45 32.16 11.80
CA GLU A 228 3.02 33.29 11.04
C GLU A 228 4.21 33.92 11.75
N SER A 229 4.11 34.03 13.07
CA SER A 229 5.15 34.67 13.88
C SER A 229 6.42 33.84 14.08
N THR A 230 6.36 32.52 13.87
CA THR A 230 7.46 31.61 14.26
C THR A 230 7.89 30.62 13.20
N GLY A 231 7.05 30.36 12.19
CA GLY A 231 7.20 29.24 11.26
C GLY A 231 7.01 27.88 11.96
N PHE A 232 7.08 26.80 11.18
CA PHE A 232 7.03 25.43 11.69
C PHE A 232 8.44 24.92 11.97
N ALA A 233 8.80 24.74 13.24
CA ALA A 233 10.13 24.29 13.66
C ALA A 233 10.20 22.76 13.80
N LEU A 234 11.33 22.18 13.39
CA LEU A 234 11.69 20.77 13.53
C LEU A 234 13.00 20.62 14.33
N GLY A 235 12.99 19.71 15.30
CA GLY A 235 14.14 19.36 16.16
C GLY A 235 14.40 20.32 17.32
N ASN A 236 13.81 21.51 17.30
CA ASN A 236 13.98 22.53 18.34
C ASN A 236 12.71 23.41 18.42
N THR A 237 12.62 24.29 19.42
CA THR A 237 11.65 25.39 19.37
C THR A 237 12.08 26.45 18.36
N PRO A 238 11.14 27.26 17.83
CA PRO A 238 11.49 28.38 16.95
C PRO A 238 12.53 29.35 17.54
N GLU A 239 12.57 29.52 18.87
CA GLU A 239 13.55 30.38 19.54
C GLU A 239 14.90 29.70 19.84
N GLY A 240 15.02 28.40 19.58
CA GLY A 240 16.29 27.69 19.75
C GLY A 240 16.67 27.39 21.21
N HIS A 241 15.72 27.02 22.08
CA HIS A 241 16.01 26.81 23.51
C HIS A 241 15.74 25.39 23.99
N GLN A 242 15.22 24.52 23.12
CA GLN A 242 14.76 23.17 23.45
C GLN A 242 15.17 22.16 22.37
N PRO A 243 16.48 22.05 22.05
CA PRO A 243 16.93 21.07 21.08
C PRO A 243 16.63 19.66 21.59
N VAL A 244 16.22 18.79 20.68
CA VAL A 244 15.88 17.39 21.00
C VAL A 244 17.11 16.55 21.35
N LYS A 245 18.31 16.99 20.99
CA LYS A 245 19.58 16.28 21.18
C LYS A 245 19.58 14.92 20.49
N GLY A 246 19.54 14.97 19.16
CA GLY A 246 19.61 13.80 18.31
C GLY A 246 19.53 14.15 16.82
N LEU A 247 19.18 13.14 16.01
CA LEU A 247 18.97 13.27 14.58
C LEU A 247 17.51 13.00 14.19
N ILE A 248 16.98 13.77 13.24
CA ILE A 248 15.65 13.56 12.65
C ILE A 248 15.79 13.31 11.14
N ASP A 249 15.08 12.33 10.62
CA ASP A 249 15.13 11.93 9.20
C ASP A 249 13.73 11.55 8.68
N GLY A 250 13.51 11.60 7.36
CA GLY A 250 12.28 11.15 6.69
C GLY A 250 10.99 11.82 7.20
N PHE A 251 10.98 13.16 7.29
CA PHE A 251 9.83 13.89 7.84
C PHE A 251 8.70 14.05 6.82
N GLU A 252 7.50 13.58 7.16
CA GLU A 252 6.31 13.56 6.31
C GLU A 252 5.07 14.09 7.05
N ILE A 253 4.19 14.79 6.32
CA ILE A 253 2.90 15.30 6.79
C ILE A 253 1.76 14.78 5.89
N PHE A 254 0.70 14.32 6.53
CA PHE A 254 -0.51 13.80 5.92
C PHE A 254 -1.70 14.65 6.33
N ASN A 255 -2.57 14.98 5.37
CA ASN A 255 -3.81 15.72 5.63
C ASN A 255 -4.96 14.83 6.12
N TYR A 256 -4.64 13.60 6.55
CA TYR A 256 -5.58 12.66 7.12
C TYR A 256 -4.92 11.85 8.25
N PRO A 257 -5.71 11.28 9.17
CA PRO A 257 -5.19 10.40 10.21
C PRO A 257 -4.77 9.05 9.60
N LEU A 258 -3.48 8.70 9.68
CA LEU A 258 -2.98 7.39 9.27
C LEU A 258 -3.61 6.30 10.14
N SER A 259 -4.08 5.24 9.49
CA SER A 259 -4.63 4.08 10.17
C SER A 259 -3.54 3.12 10.66
N GLN A 260 -3.90 2.21 11.57
CA GLN A 260 -3.00 1.12 11.99
C GLN A 260 -2.52 0.26 10.80
N VAL A 261 -3.33 0.12 9.75
CA VAL A 261 -2.98 -0.60 8.52
C VAL A 261 -1.83 0.08 7.80
N GLU A 262 -1.89 1.41 7.67
CA GLU A 262 -0.84 2.20 7.01
C GLU A 262 0.44 2.27 7.84
N HIS A 263 0.35 2.26 9.17
CA HIS A 263 1.53 2.09 10.02
C HIS A 263 2.17 0.70 9.85
N GLN A 264 1.36 -0.36 9.70
CA GLN A 264 1.90 -1.71 9.52
C GLN A 264 2.48 -1.95 8.12
N PHE A 265 2.08 -1.18 7.10
CA PHE A 265 2.56 -1.35 5.73
C PHE A 265 4.08 -1.30 5.57
N LYS A 266 4.77 -0.37 6.25
CA LYS A 266 6.24 -0.32 6.21
C LYS A 266 6.87 -1.65 6.69
N HIS A 267 6.20 -2.49 7.49
CA HIS A 267 6.72 -3.83 7.84
C HIS A 267 6.79 -4.83 6.67
N PHE A 268 6.11 -4.55 5.55
CA PHE A 268 6.11 -5.41 4.37
C PHE A 268 6.55 -4.71 3.07
N ALA A 269 6.55 -3.38 3.05
CA ALA A 269 6.98 -2.59 1.89
C ALA A 269 8.44 -2.88 1.47
N VAL A 270 8.64 -3.00 0.16
CA VAL A 270 9.95 -3.01 -0.51
C VAL A 270 9.74 -2.24 -1.80
N SER A 271 10.70 -1.39 -2.16
CA SER A 271 10.77 -0.77 -3.47
C SER A 271 12.01 -1.26 -4.21
N ALA A 272 11.97 -1.13 -5.54
CA ALA A 272 13.09 -1.45 -6.40
C ALA A 272 13.26 -0.38 -7.48
N GLN A 273 14.51 -0.01 -7.76
CA GLN A 273 14.89 0.83 -8.89
C GLN A 273 15.89 0.06 -9.75
N VAL A 274 15.61 -0.04 -11.05
CA VAL A 274 16.50 -0.66 -12.02
C VAL A 274 17.27 0.43 -12.76
N SER A 275 18.60 0.30 -12.81
CA SER A 275 19.49 1.17 -13.57
C SER A 275 20.13 0.40 -14.72
N LYS A 276 20.51 1.12 -15.79
CA LYS A 276 21.22 0.57 -16.96
C LYS A 276 22.62 1.17 -17.04
N ASP A 277 23.56 0.39 -17.58
CA ASP A 277 24.95 0.79 -17.88
C ASP A 277 25.78 1.26 -16.67
N PRO A 278 26.12 0.36 -15.71
CA PRO A 278 25.85 -1.08 -15.72
C PRO A 278 24.45 -1.42 -15.20
N LEU A 279 23.96 -2.62 -15.53
CA LEU A 279 22.69 -3.12 -14.99
C LEU A 279 22.83 -3.35 -13.48
N SER A 280 21.97 -2.68 -12.69
CA SER A 280 21.89 -2.89 -11.24
C SER A 280 20.45 -2.75 -10.77
N ILE A 281 20.11 -3.46 -9.69
CA ILE A 281 18.81 -3.36 -9.03
C ILE A 281 19.02 -2.87 -7.61
N ARG A 282 18.60 -1.63 -7.34
CA ARG A 282 18.58 -1.04 -6.00
C ARG A 282 17.27 -1.39 -5.32
N LEU A 283 17.35 -2.17 -4.25
CA LEU A 283 16.24 -2.51 -3.37
C LEU A 283 16.26 -1.58 -2.15
N GLN A 284 15.10 -1.10 -1.73
CA GLN A 284 14.97 -0.35 -0.49
C GLN A 284 13.79 -0.87 0.32
N TRP A 285 13.97 -0.96 1.64
CA TRP A 285 12.93 -1.37 2.57
C TRP A 285 13.13 -0.64 3.91
N PRO A 286 12.06 -0.18 4.57
CA PRO A 286 12.20 0.47 5.85
C PRO A 286 12.73 -0.53 6.91
N THR A 287 13.71 -0.07 7.69
CA THR A 287 14.33 -0.86 8.75
C THR A 287 13.43 -0.85 9.98
N VAL A 288 13.50 -1.93 10.74
CA VAL A 288 13.22 -1.91 12.16
C VAL A 288 14.57 -2.21 12.81
N LYS A 289 15.08 -1.23 13.57
CA LYS A 289 16.36 -1.19 14.30
C LYS A 289 17.16 -2.51 14.48
N ASP A 290 18.48 -2.43 14.26
CA ASP A 290 19.49 -3.48 14.55
C ASP A 290 19.21 -4.86 13.95
N ARG A 291 18.46 -4.90 12.84
CA ARG A 291 18.21 -6.12 12.10
C ARG A 291 19.24 -6.29 11.00
N THR A 292 19.75 -7.51 10.92
CA THR A 292 20.46 -7.97 9.73
C THR A 292 19.48 -8.77 8.90
N TYR A 293 19.60 -8.63 7.59
CA TYR A 293 18.70 -9.27 6.65
C TYR A 293 19.46 -10.28 5.81
N GLU A 294 18.84 -11.45 5.65
CA GLU A 294 19.16 -12.38 4.58
C GLU A 294 18.37 -11.95 3.35
N VAL A 295 19.08 -11.65 2.26
CA VAL A 295 18.51 -11.35 0.96
C VAL A 295 18.77 -12.53 0.04
N ASN A 296 17.68 -13.09 -0.46
CA ASN A 296 17.68 -14.16 -1.45
C ASN A 296 17.14 -13.61 -2.78
N ARG A 297 17.56 -14.20 -3.89
CA ARG A 297 17.10 -13.86 -5.24
C ARG A 297 16.76 -15.12 -6.02
N ARG A 298 15.79 -15.03 -6.92
CA ARG A 298 15.55 -16.03 -7.96
C ARG A 298 15.13 -15.38 -9.26
N LEU A 299 15.22 -16.10 -10.37
CA LEU A 299 14.45 -15.77 -11.57
C LEU A 299 12.99 -16.16 -11.32
N SER A 300 12.01 -15.37 -11.76
CA SER A 300 10.58 -15.69 -11.55
C SER A 300 10.13 -17.00 -12.23
N THR A 301 10.96 -17.54 -13.13
CA THR A 301 10.75 -18.85 -13.77
C THR A 301 11.28 -20.03 -12.96
N ARG A 302 11.94 -19.80 -11.83
CA ARG A 302 12.51 -20.83 -10.95
C ARG A 302 11.73 -20.91 -9.65
N GLU A 303 11.51 -22.13 -9.14
CA GLU A 303 10.84 -22.32 -7.85
C GLU A 303 11.79 -22.08 -6.66
N LEU A 304 13.09 -22.36 -6.80
CA LEU A 304 14.06 -22.29 -5.71
C LEU A 304 14.69 -20.89 -5.57
N TRP A 305 14.85 -20.45 -4.31
CA TRP A 305 15.58 -19.24 -3.93
C TRP A 305 17.08 -19.51 -3.85
N GLU A 306 17.89 -18.54 -4.30
CA GLU A 306 19.34 -18.57 -4.22
C GLU A 306 19.82 -17.46 -3.26
N PRO A 307 20.73 -17.76 -2.30
CA PRO A 307 21.29 -16.72 -1.43
C PRO A 307 22.03 -15.66 -2.22
N LEU A 308 21.69 -14.39 -1.98
CA LEU A 308 22.41 -13.24 -2.53
C LEU A 308 23.38 -12.68 -1.49
N LEU A 309 22.88 -12.34 -0.30
CA LEU A 309 23.66 -11.83 0.83
C LEU A 309 23.02 -12.22 2.16
N ASP A 310 23.84 -12.53 3.16
CA ASP A 310 23.36 -13.11 4.43
C ASP A 310 23.34 -12.11 5.61
N ASP A 311 24.03 -10.97 5.52
CA ASP A 311 24.12 -9.99 6.62
C ASP A 311 24.02 -8.55 6.10
N VAL A 312 22.95 -8.25 5.37
CA VAL A 312 22.71 -6.88 4.89
C VAL A 312 22.33 -6.00 6.08
N GLN A 313 23.13 -4.96 6.32
CA GLN A 313 22.87 -3.91 7.29
C GLN A 313 22.25 -2.69 6.60
N GLY A 314 21.32 -2.02 7.28
CA GLY A 314 20.63 -0.84 6.74
C GLY A 314 19.31 -1.16 6.04
N ILE A 315 18.86 -0.22 5.21
CA ILE A 315 17.55 -0.22 4.55
C ILE A 315 17.62 -0.46 3.04
N GLU A 316 18.80 -0.76 2.53
CA GLU A 316 19.07 -0.74 1.11
C GLU A 316 20.06 -1.83 0.73
N LEU A 317 19.86 -2.39 -0.45
CA LEU A 317 20.85 -3.20 -1.15
C LEU A 317 20.88 -2.82 -2.63
N VAL A 318 22.08 -2.65 -3.19
CA VAL A 318 22.28 -2.59 -4.64
C VAL A 318 22.80 -3.93 -5.14
N ASP A 319 21.95 -4.72 -5.79
CA ASP A 319 22.37 -5.90 -6.55
C ASP A 319 23.03 -5.45 -7.85
N SER A 320 24.37 -5.56 -7.90
CA SER A 320 25.18 -5.32 -9.10
C SER A 320 25.84 -6.61 -9.58
N SER A 321 25.21 -7.76 -9.31
CA SER A 321 25.79 -9.07 -9.62
C SER A 321 26.00 -9.21 -11.13
N PRO A 322 27.12 -9.81 -11.57
CA PRO A 322 27.45 -9.95 -12.98
C PRO A 322 26.52 -10.90 -13.76
N ASP A 323 25.65 -11.62 -13.06
CA ASP A 323 24.64 -12.52 -13.62
C ASP A 323 23.26 -11.85 -13.81
N LEU A 324 23.14 -10.57 -13.47
CA LEU A 324 22.01 -9.76 -13.89
C LEU A 324 22.02 -9.61 -15.41
N MET A 325 20.86 -9.86 -16.02
CA MET A 325 20.67 -9.82 -17.47
C MET A 325 19.46 -8.96 -17.81
N ASP A 326 19.61 -8.16 -18.86
CA ASP A 326 18.51 -7.41 -19.49
C ASP A 326 17.43 -8.40 -20.00
N GLY A 327 16.16 -8.00 -19.94
CA GLY A 327 15.04 -8.81 -20.38
C GLY A 327 14.71 -9.99 -19.45
N ARG A 328 15.01 -9.87 -18.16
CA ARG A 328 14.69 -10.88 -17.14
C ARG A 328 13.83 -10.29 -16.03
N VAL A 329 13.07 -11.16 -15.38
CA VAL A 329 12.29 -10.84 -14.19
C VAL A 329 12.90 -11.60 -13.02
N TYR A 330 13.27 -10.84 -12.00
CA TYR A 330 13.87 -11.34 -10.76
C TYR A 330 12.86 -11.20 -9.63
N GLU A 331 12.89 -12.13 -8.71
CA GLU A 331 12.22 -11.97 -7.43
C GLU A 331 13.28 -11.90 -6.34
N TYR A 332 13.05 -11.02 -5.37
CA TYR A 332 13.88 -10.86 -4.18
C TYR A 332 13.06 -11.18 -2.95
N SER A 333 13.69 -11.85 -1.98
CA SER A 333 13.14 -12.14 -0.67
C SER A 333 14.08 -11.57 0.39
N ILE A 334 13.57 -10.67 1.21
CA ILE A 334 14.32 -10.00 2.28
C ILE A 334 13.72 -10.49 3.60
N ALA A 335 14.47 -11.33 4.30
CA ALA A 335 14.06 -11.94 5.55
C ALA A 335 14.92 -11.41 6.71
N PRO A 336 14.33 -10.93 7.81
CA PRO A 336 15.12 -10.60 8.99
C PRO A 336 15.72 -11.88 9.60
N LYS A 337 17.00 -11.85 9.97
CA LYS A 337 17.66 -12.98 10.64
C LYS A 337 17.19 -13.18 12.08
N GLN A 338 16.75 -12.12 12.74
CA GLN A 338 16.11 -12.21 14.04
C GLN A 338 14.65 -12.69 13.86
N THR A 339 14.18 -13.60 14.71
CA THR A 339 12.87 -14.29 14.61
C THR A 339 11.63 -13.39 14.71
N GLN A 340 11.80 -12.08 14.81
CA GLN A 340 10.72 -11.10 14.80
C GLN A 340 10.78 -10.29 13.51
N GLY A 341 9.81 -10.50 12.62
CA GLY A 341 9.59 -9.69 11.42
C GLY A 341 9.07 -10.51 10.24
N GLY A 342 8.29 -9.88 9.37
CA GLY A 342 7.75 -10.51 8.17
C GLY A 342 8.81 -10.66 7.08
N ILE A 343 8.70 -11.73 6.29
CA ILE A 343 9.44 -11.86 5.02
C ILE A 343 8.85 -10.85 4.03
N ARG A 344 9.71 -10.10 3.37
CA ARG A 344 9.33 -9.16 2.31
C ARG A 344 9.72 -9.72 0.96
N GLN A 345 8.86 -9.59 -0.03
CA GLN A 345 9.13 -10.08 -1.38
C GLN A 345 8.74 -9.04 -2.42
N ILE A 346 9.55 -8.94 -3.48
CA ILE A 346 9.29 -8.05 -4.61
C ILE A 346 9.70 -8.74 -5.91
N GLU A 347 8.87 -8.60 -6.94
CA GLU A 347 9.18 -8.98 -8.32
C GLU A 347 9.65 -7.74 -9.09
N VAL A 348 10.79 -7.85 -9.77
CA VAL A 348 11.47 -6.74 -10.44
C VAL A 348 11.76 -7.16 -11.88
N ALA A 349 11.09 -6.48 -12.83
CA ALA A 349 11.36 -6.62 -14.24
C ALA A 349 12.58 -5.77 -14.64
N ALA A 350 13.72 -6.42 -14.91
CA ALA A 350 14.92 -5.76 -15.43
C ALA A 350 14.75 -5.50 -16.94
N TYR A 351 14.16 -4.35 -17.28
CA TYR A 351 13.92 -3.91 -18.66
C TYR A 351 13.25 -4.98 -19.54
N THR A 352 12.36 -5.79 -18.94
CA THR A 352 11.63 -6.83 -19.66
C THR A 352 10.57 -6.18 -20.56
N PRO A 353 10.53 -6.50 -21.88
CA PRO A 353 9.49 -5.98 -22.75
C PRO A 353 8.11 -6.51 -22.33
N PRO A 354 7.02 -5.74 -22.56
CA PRO A 354 5.68 -6.19 -22.23
C PRO A 354 5.36 -7.55 -22.85
N ASN A 355 4.82 -8.48 -22.07
CA ASN A 355 4.35 -9.76 -22.59
C ASN A 355 2.93 -9.62 -23.17
N HIS A 356 2.85 -9.53 -24.50
CA HIS A 356 1.59 -9.45 -25.24
C HIS A 356 0.93 -10.81 -25.52
N ASN A 357 1.56 -11.93 -25.13
CA ASN A 357 0.99 -13.27 -25.25
C ASN A 357 1.03 -13.99 -23.91
N LYS A 358 -0.04 -13.83 -23.13
CA LYS A 358 -0.19 -14.46 -21.81
C LYS A 358 -0.64 -15.91 -21.89
N GLY A 359 -0.96 -16.41 -23.08
CA GLY A 359 -1.52 -17.73 -23.32
C GLY A 359 -3.02 -17.66 -23.61
N LYS A 360 -3.75 -18.74 -23.30
CA LYS A 360 -5.16 -18.90 -23.62
C LYS A 360 -6.03 -18.97 -22.35
N VAL A 361 -7.18 -18.28 -22.40
CA VAL A 361 -8.26 -18.38 -21.41
C VAL A 361 -9.47 -19.04 -22.08
N LEU A 362 -10.05 -20.03 -21.41
CA LEU A 362 -11.30 -20.67 -21.81
C LEU A 362 -12.46 -20.13 -20.98
N LEU A 363 -13.42 -19.47 -21.62
CA LEU A 363 -14.66 -19.04 -20.99
C LEU A 363 -15.73 -20.12 -21.19
N LEU A 364 -16.23 -20.70 -20.11
CA LEU A 364 -17.33 -21.65 -20.10
C LEU A 364 -18.57 -20.94 -19.56
N VAL A 365 -19.51 -20.64 -20.44
CA VAL A 365 -20.66 -19.80 -20.10
C VAL A 365 -21.90 -20.67 -19.95
N ASP A 366 -22.66 -20.50 -18.88
CA ASP A 366 -23.96 -21.11 -18.72
C ASP A 366 -24.82 -20.87 -19.97
N GLN A 367 -25.10 -21.97 -20.66
CA GLN A 367 -25.85 -21.99 -21.91
C GLN A 367 -27.22 -21.29 -21.84
N THR A 368 -27.83 -21.20 -20.65
CA THR A 368 -29.14 -20.57 -20.42
C THR A 368 -29.03 -19.04 -20.33
N HIS A 369 -27.86 -18.51 -20.00
CA HIS A 369 -27.58 -17.09 -19.85
C HIS A 369 -26.92 -16.48 -21.09
N TRP A 370 -26.36 -17.32 -21.98
CA TRP A 370 -25.62 -16.91 -23.18
C TRP A 370 -26.28 -15.76 -23.96
N SER A 371 -27.50 -15.97 -24.45
CA SER A 371 -28.18 -14.96 -25.30
C SER A 371 -28.50 -13.67 -24.55
N ALA A 372 -28.71 -13.75 -23.24
CA ALA A 372 -29.03 -12.58 -22.42
C ALA A 372 -27.80 -11.76 -22.03
N LEU A 373 -26.60 -12.31 -22.20
CA LEU A 373 -25.31 -11.70 -21.83
C LEU A 373 -24.36 -11.54 -23.03
N GLU A 374 -24.80 -11.82 -24.25
CA GLU A 374 -23.93 -11.89 -25.44
C GLU A 374 -23.07 -10.63 -25.62
N THR A 375 -23.67 -9.45 -25.50
CA THR A 375 -22.95 -8.18 -25.57
C THR A 375 -21.94 -8.01 -24.43
N ASP A 376 -22.35 -8.31 -23.19
CA ASP A 376 -21.50 -8.17 -22.01
C ASP A 376 -20.30 -9.14 -22.07
N LEU A 377 -20.52 -10.35 -22.59
CA LEU A 377 -19.49 -11.37 -22.79
C LEU A 377 -18.51 -10.98 -23.89
N ASN A 378 -18.98 -10.37 -24.98
CA ASN A 378 -18.10 -9.90 -26.06
C ASN A 378 -17.16 -8.79 -25.56
N TYR A 379 -17.66 -7.84 -24.77
CA TYR A 379 -16.78 -6.84 -24.12
C TYR A 379 -15.77 -7.49 -23.19
N PHE A 380 -16.16 -8.49 -22.40
CA PHE A 380 -15.22 -9.19 -21.54
C PHE A 380 -14.16 -9.97 -22.34
N VAL A 381 -14.52 -10.53 -23.49
CA VAL A 381 -13.56 -11.15 -24.43
C VAL A 381 -12.57 -10.10 -24.95
N GLU A 382 -13.05 -8.93 -25.36
CA GLU A 382 -12.21 -7.83 -25.84
C GLU A 382 -11.25 -7.33 -24.74
N ASP A 383 -11.73 -7.15 -23.50
CA ASP A 383 -10.91 -6.78 -22.35
C ASP A 383 -9.76 -7.77 -22.13
N LEU A 384 -10.05 -9.08 -22.15
CA LEU A 384 -9.04 -10.12 -22.00
C LEU A 384 -8.06 -10.17 -23.19
N GLN A 385 -8.53 -9.88 -24.41
CA GLN A 385 -7.65 -9.81 -25.57
C GLN A 385 -6.70 -8.61 -25.50
N MET A 386 -7.20 -7.46 -25.03
CA MET A 386 -6.38 -6.26 -24.80
C MET A 386 -5.32 -6.48 -23.71
N ASP A 387 -5.60 -7.35 -22.74
CA ASP A 387 -4.62 -7.82 -21.75
C ASP A 387 -3.54 -8.74 -22.33
N GLY A 388 -3.66 -9.20 -23.58
CA GLY A 388 -2.75 -10.13 -24.23
C GLY A 388 -3.14 -11.61 -24.12
N TRP A 389 -4.40 -11.93 -23.78
CA TRP A 389 -4.91 -13.31 -23.78
C TRP A 389 -5.52 -13.70 -25.12
N GLN A 390 -5.28 -14.95 -25.53
CA GLN A 390 -6.14 -15.61 -26.51
C GLN A 390 -7.38 -16.13 -25.79
N VAL A 391 -8.58 -15.86 -26.32
CA VAL A 391 -9.83 -16.22 -25.65
C VAL A 391 -10.63 -17.17 -26.51
N VAL A 392 -11.09 -18.27 -25.89
CA VAL A 392 -12.09 -19.15 -26.48
C VAL A 392 -13.30 -19.17 -25.57
N MET A 393 -14.49 -19.00 -26.12
CA MET A 393 -15.73 -18.95 -25.36
C MET A 393 -16.70 -20.01 -25.85
N VAL A 394 -17.19 -20.86 -24.94
CA VAL A 394 -18.07 -21.99 -25.24
C VAL A 394 -19.24 -22.08 -24.27
N LYS A 395 -20.33 -22.69 -24.73
CA LYS A 395 -21.51 -22.97 -23.91
C LYS A 395 -21.27 -24.17 -23.00
N ALA A 396 -21.60 -24.03 -21.73
CA ALA A 396 -21.50 -25.06 -20.71
C ALA A 396 -22.87 -25.36 -20.07
N PRO A 397 -23.11 -26.61 -19.63
CA PRO A 397 -24.36 -26.97 -19.01
C PRO A 397 -24.53 -26.31 -17.63
N ARG A 398 -25.73 -25.77 -17.39
CA ARG A 398 -26.13 -25.20 -16.09
C ARG A 398 -26.20 -26.27 -14.99
N HIS A 399 -25.86 -25.96 -13.75
CA HIS A 399 -26.16 -26.78 -12.58
C HIS A 399 -27.68 -26.76 -12.26
N LEU A 400 -28.20 -27.84 -11.67
CA LEU A 400 -29.58 -27.91 -11.17
C LEU A 400 -29.58 -28.03 -9.65
N ASP A 401 -29.95 -26.97 -8.95
CA ASP A 401 -30.10 -27.00 -7.48
C ASP A 401 -31.25 -27.91 -7.02
N SER A 402 -32.32 -27.99 -7.82
CA SER A 402 -33.52 -28.75 -7.44
C SER A 402 -33.39 -30.26 -7.58
N ARG A 403 -32.38 -30.74 -8.33
CA ARG A 403 -32.18 -32.17 -8.57
C ARG A 403 -30.74 -32.48 -8.94
N TRP A 404 -30.09 -33.27 -8.11
CA TRP A 404 -28.67 -33.62 -8.25
C TRP A 404 -28.35 -34.54 -9.43
N SER A 405 -29.11 -35.61 -9.67
CA SER A 405 -28.65 -36.68 -10.60
C SER A 405 -28.28 -36.24 -12.03
N PRO A 406 -28.94 -35.24 -12.66
CA PRO A 406 -28.49 -34.73 -13.96
C PRO A 406 -27.14 -34.02 -13.91
N ASN A 407 -26.75 -33.47 -12.75
CA ASN A 407 -25.49 -32.73 -12.59
C ASN A 407 -24.27 -33.64 -12.80
N VAL A 408 -24.33 -34.92 -12.45
CA VAL A 408 -23.24 -35.88 -12.66
C VAL A 408 -22.77 -35.87 -14.12
N LYS A 409 -23.71 -36.00 -15.08
CA LYS A 409 -23.39 -35.94 -16.51
C LYS A 409 -22.98 -34.55 -16.97
N ARG A 410 -23.50 -33.50 -16.35
CA ARG A 410 -23.19 -32.10 -16.70
C ARG A 410 -21.77 -31.71 -16.24
N ILE A 411 -21.36 -32.15 -15.06
CA ILE A 411 -20.00 -31.98 -14.52
C ILE A 411 -19.00 -32.67 -15.44
N ALA A 412 -19.22 -33.95 -15.76
CA ALA A 412 -18.37 -34.69 -16.70
C ALA A 412 -18.28 -34.00 -18.07
N LYS A 413 -19.39 -33.42 -18.57
CA LYS A 413 -19.39 -32.66 -19.83
C LYS A 413 -18.57 -31.37 -19.74
N VAL A 414 -18.60 -30.64 -18.63
CA VAL A 414 -17.75 -29.44 -18.43
C VAL A 414 -16.28 -29.83 -18.43
N LYS A 415 -15.92 -30.92 -17.72
CA LYS A 415 -14.54 -31.44 -17.71
C LYS A 415 -14.06 -31.82 -19.11
N ALA A 416 -14.90 -32.49 -19.89
CA ALA A 416 -14.60 -32.86 -21.27
C ALA A 416 -14.40 -31.64 -22.18
N LEU A 417 -15.23 -30.59 -22.03
CA LEU A 417 -15.04 -29.32 -22.78
C LEU A 417 -13.70 -28.66 -22.45
N ILE A 418 -13.28 -28.69 -21.20
CA ILE A 418 -11.97 -28.17 -20.78
C ILE A 418 -10.85 -28.99 -21.44
N GLN A 419 -10.90 -30.32 -21.33
CA GLN A 419 -9.90 -31.23 -21.91
C GLN A 419 -9.78 -31.07 -23.45
N GLU A 420 -10.91 -30.91 -24.14
CA GLU A 420 -10.94 -30.65 -25.59
C GLU A 420 -10.14 -29.39 -25.97
N HIS A 421 -10.28 -28.31 -25.20
CA HIS A 421 -9.67 -27.02 -25.51
C HIS A 421 -8.23 -26.87 -25.01
N LEU A 422 -7.79 -27.72 -24.07
CA LEU A 422 -6.41 -27.79 -23.59
C LEU A 422 -5.45 -28.33 -24.65
N GLY A 423 -5.83 -29.44 -25.31
CA GLY A 423 -4.95 -30.22 -26.19
C GLY A 423 -3.79 -30.91 -25.44
N ALA A 424 -3.22 -31.99 -26.00
CA ALA A 424 -2.07 -32.69 -25.41
C ALA A 424 -0.75 -32.40 -26.17
N PRO A 425 0.38 -32.11 -25.48
CA PRO A 425 0.47 -31.67 -24.07
C PRO A 425 -0.26 -30.32 -23.90
N VAL A 426 -0.63 -29.90 -22.67
CA VAL A 426 -1.41 -28.67 -22.42
C VAL A 426 -0.78 -27.47 -23.17
N LYS A 427 -1.41 -27.05 -24.28
CA LYS A 427 -0.82 -26.03 -25.18
C LYS A 427 -1.33 -24.65 -24.82
N GLY A 428 -0.68 -24.03 -23.84
CA GLY A 428 -0.80 -22.59 -23.61
C GLY A 428 -2.11 -22.11 -22.99
N VAL A 429 -3.10 -22.97 -22.74
CA VAL A 429 -4.21 -22.62 -21.84
C VAL A 429 -3.66 -22.50 -20.42
N LYS A 430 -3.98 -21.39 -19.77
CA LYS A 430 -3.55 -21.11 -18.39
C LYS A 430 -4.71 -21.12 -17.41
N MET A 431 -5.92 -20.84 -17.89
CA MET A 431 -7.08 -20.63 -17.05
C MET A 431 -8.38 -21.00 -17.76
N ALA A 432 -9.34 -21.51 -17.00
CA ALA A 432 -10.74 -21.54 -17.39
C ALA A 432 -11.59 -20.68 -16.44
N ILE A 433 -12.51 -19.89 -16.99
CA ILE A 433 -13.45 -19.06 -16.24
C ILE A 433 -14.87 -19.55 -16.50
N LEU A 434 -15.55 -19.97 -15.44
CA LEU A 434 -16.93 -20.42 -15.44
C LEU A 434 -17.83 -19.20 -15.22
N ILE A 435 -18.73 -18.89 -16.17
CA ILE A 435 -19.61 -17.71 -16.09
C ILE A 435 -21.07 -18.15 -16.00
N GLY A 436 -21.76 -17.67 -14.97
CA GLY A 436 -23.08 -18.14 -14.55
C GLY A 436 -23.03 -19.47 -13.81
N HIS A 437 -24.20 -20.07 -13.65
CA HIS A 437 -24.35 -21.30 -12.87
C HIS A 437 -23.92 -22.57 -13.63
N VAL A 438 -22.70 -22.60 -14.14
CA VAL A 438 -22.10 -23.79 -14.78
C VAL A 438 -22.06 -24.94 -13.77
N ALA A 439 -22.31 -26.18 -14.22
CA ALA A 439 -22.35 -27.37 -13.37
C ALA A 439 -21.26 -27.38 -12.28
N VAL A 440 -21.67 -27.44 -11.01
CA VAL A 440 -20.77 -27.39 -9.84
C VAL A 440 -20.43 -28.82 -9.36
N PRO A 441 -19.17 -29.26 -9.42
CA PRO A 441 -18.71 -30.50 -8.80
C PRO A 441 -18.65 -30.37 -7.28
N TYR A 442 -18.85 -31.48 -6.57
CA TYR A 442 -18.82 -31.54 -5.11
C TYR A 442 -17.84 -32.62 -4.68
N SER A 443 -17.10 -32.40 -3.60
CA SER A 443 -16.12 -33.36 -3.09
C SER A 443 -15.91 -33.25 -1.58
N GLY A 444 -15.55 -34.35 -0.94
CA GLY A 444 -15.03 -34.41 0.42
C GLY A 444 -16.00 -34.99 1.46
N TYR A 445 -15.53 -34.94 2.71
CA TYR A 445 -16.24 -35.43 3.89
C TYR A 445 -15.92 -34.62 5.15
N VAL A 446 -14.72 -34.06 5.28
CA VAL A 446 -14.22 -33.48 6.53
C VAL A 446 -14.81 -32.09 6.78
N ALA A 447 -15.28 -31.85 8.01
CA ALA A 447 -15.60 -30.52 8.52
C ALA A 447 -14.33 -29.86 9.08
N ILE A 448 -13.60 -29.14 8.23
CA ILE A 448 -12.30 -28.52 8.58
C ILE A 448 -12.44 -27.48 9.70
N ASP A 449 -13.61 -26.86 9.82
CA ASP A 449 -13.92 -25.87 10.85
C ASP A 449 -14.37 -26.48 12.19
N GLY A 450 -14.47 -27.81 12.28
CA GLY A 450 -14.78 -28.54 13.50
C GLY A 450 -16.27 -28.68 13.82
N HIS A 451 -17.18 -28.13 13.01
CA HIS A 451 -18.63 -28.25 13.22
C HIS A 451 -19.13 -29.61 12.73
N THR A 452 -19.03 -30.62 13.60
CA THR A 452 -19.47 -32.00 13.32
C THR A 452 -20.71 -32.43 14.10
N LEU A 453 -21.31 -31.51 14.86
CA LEU A 453 -22.38 -31.82 15.81
C LEU A 453 -23.74 -31.93 15.12
N ARG A 454 -24.65 -32.67 15.74
CA ARG A 454 -26.01 -32.80 15.21
C ARG A 454 -26.72 -31.44 15.29
N GLY A 455 -27.23 -30.96 14.15
CA GLY A 455 -27.85 -29.63 14.03
C GLY A 455 -26.88 -28.55 13.54
N ASP A 456 -25.59 -28.90 13.41
CA ASP A 456 -24.50 -28.05 12.98
C ASP A 456 -23.41 -28.94 12.34
N ASP A 457 -23.82 -29.70 11.32
CA ASP A 457 -22.98 -30.71 10.67
C ASP A 457 -22.47 -30.17 9.33
N HIS A 458 -21.19 -29.83 9.30
CA HIS A 458 -20.47 -29.38 8.12
C HIS A 458 -19.72 -30.53 7.40
N ARG A 459 -19.95 -31.78 7.81
CA ARG A 459 -19.38 -32.94 7.11
C ARG A 459 -20.07 -33.19 5.77
N GLY A 460 -19.33 -33.87 4.90
CA GLY A 460 -19.78 -34.26 3.57
C GLY A 460 -19.12 -33.45 2.46
N ALA A 461 -19.68 -33.57 1.26
CA ALA A 461 -19.09 -33.01 0.06
C ALA A 461 -19.49 -31.54 -0.10
N TRP A 462 -18.51 -30.69 -0.40
CA TRP A 462 -18.71 -29.27 -0.69
C TRP A 462 -18.27 -28.94 -2.12
N SER A 463 -18.72 -27.81 -2.65
CA SER A 463 -18.38 -27.35 -4.00
C SER A 463 -16.86 -27.35 -4.23
N CYS A 464 -16.38 -28.00 -5.30
CA CYS A 464 -14.97 -28.26 -5.55
C CYS A 464 -14.59 -28.03 -7.02
N ASP A 465 -14.56 -26.78 -7.47
CA ASP A 465 -14.16 -26.43 -8.86
C ASP A 465 -12.72 -26.84 -9.20
N ALA A 466 -11.89 -27.15 -8.20
CA ALA A 466 -10.55 -27.71 -8.41
C ALA A 466 -10.59 -29.01 -9.21
N TYR A 467 -11.68 -29.79 -9.13
CA TYR A 467 -11.93 -30.93 -10.01
C TYR A 467 -11.77 -30.57 -11.49
N TYR A 468 -12.14 -29.35 -11.91
CA TYR A 468 -11.97 -28.92 -13.30
C TYR A 468 -10.53 -28.57 -13.65
N GLY A 469 -9.77 -28.05 -12.69
CA GLY A 469 -8.36 -27.66 -12.85
C GLY A 469 -7.39 -28.82 -12.82
N ASP A 470 -7.77 -29.93 -12.17
CA ASP A 470 -7.00 -31.18 -12.04
C ASP A 470 -7.31 -32.15 -13.18
N ILE A 471 -6.56 -32.05 -14.28
CA ILE A 471 -6.81 -32.73 -15.55
C ILE A 471 -6.46 -34.21 -15.50
N ASP A 472 -5.40 -34.58 -14.79
CA ASP A 472 -4.86 -35.94 -14.74
C ASP A 472 -5.15 -36.70 -13.44
N GLY A 473 -5.70 -36.04 -12.42
CA GLY A 473 -6.02 -36.63 -11.14
C GLY A 473 -7.17 -37.63 -11.18
N ILE A 474 -7.08 -38.60 -10.29
CA ILE A 474 -8.09 -39.63 -10.09
C ILE A 474 -8.98 -39.21 -8.91
N TRP A 475 -10.27 -39.01 -9.20
CA TRP A 475 -11.30 -38.64 -8.23
C TRP A 475 -12.24 -39.83 -8.00
N HIS A 476 -12.43 -40.23 -6.75
CA HIS A 476 -13.21 -41.42 -6.36
C HIS A 476 -14.62 -41.04 -5.89
N ASP A 477 -15.57 -41.96 -6.06
CA ASP A 477 -16.96 -41.85 -5.61
C ASP A 477 -17.43 -43.25 -5.16
N ASN A 478 -16.72 -43.81 -4.18
CA ASN A 478 -16.94 -45.19 -3.74
C ASN A 478 -16.75 -45.43 -2.24
N ALA A 479 -16.26 -44.46 -1.48
CA ALA A 479 -15.84 -44.67 -0.10
C ALA A 479 -16.66 -43.89 0.93
N VAL A 480 -16.98 -42.61 0.69
CA VAL A 480 -17.69 -41.81 1.70
C VAL A 480 -19.16 -42.22 1.72
N ASP A 481 -19.66 -42.60 2.90
CA ASP A 481 -21.07 -42.91 3.15
C ASP A 481 -21.60 -41.99 4.27
N HIS A 482 -22.00 -40.78 3.89
CA HIS A 482 -22.47 -39.74 4.79
C HIS A 482 -23.70 -39.00 4.26
N ILE A 483 -24.80 -39.09 5.00
CA ILE A 483 -26.00 -38.28 4.76
C ILE A 483 -25.97 -37.07 5.67
N ASN A 484 -25.77 -35.89 5.09
CA ASN A 484 -25.83 -34.63 5.81
C ASN A 484 -27.29 -34.23 6.03
N ARG A 485 -27.71 -34.19 7.30
CA ARG A 485 -29.11 -33.94 7.69
C ARG A 485 -29.47 -32.46 7.84
N THR A 486 -28.47 -31.59 7.99
CA THR A 486 -28.64 -30.13 8.12
C THR A 486 -28.59 -29.45 6.76
N HIS A 487 -27.75 -29.96 5.86
CA HIS A 487 -27.55 -29.47 4.51
C HIS A 487 -27.51 -30.65 3.53
N ALA A 488 -28.69 -31.07 3.04
CA ALA A 488 -28.83 -32.23 2.16
C ALA A 488 -27.89 -32.23 0.93
N PRO A 489 -27.62 -31.09 0.25
CA PRO A 489 -26.66 -31.07 -0.86
C PRO A 489 -25.24 -31.46 -0.47
N ALA A 490 -24.86 -31.36 0.80
CA ALA A 490 -23.56 -31.80 1.28
C ALA A 490 -23.48 -33.31 1.59
N SER A 491 -24.57 -34.08 1.46
CA SER A 491 -24.46 -35.55 1.55
C SER A 491 -23.47 -36.06 0.51
N ASN A 492 -22.71 -37.10 0.85
CA ASN A 492 -21.78 -37.78 -0.05
C ASN A 492 -21.93 -39.28 0.22
N ILE A 493 -22.43 -40.01 -0.77
CA ILE A 493 -22.69 -41.44 -0.66
C ILE A 493 -22.14 -42.16 -1.89
N PRO A 494 -21.73 -43.44 -1.79
CA PRO A 494 -21.06 -44.11 -2.90
C PRO A 494 -21.93 -44.15 -4.18
N GLY A 495 -21.39 -43.67 -5.29
CA GLY A 495 -22.02 -43.67 -6.61
C GLY A 495 -23.02 -42.54 -6.85
N ASP A 496 -23.03 -41.50 -6.02
CA ASP A 496 -23.92 -40.35 -6.23
C ASP A 496 -23.37 -39.30 -7.21
N GLY A 497 -22.12 -39.44 -7.64
CA GLY A 497 -21.40 -38.54 -8.54
C GLY A 497 -20.74 -37.36 -7.86
N LYS A 498 -20.59 -37.39 -6.53
CA LYS A 498 -19.74 -36.49 -5.75
C LYS A 498 -18.48 -37.24 -5.37
N PHE A 499 -17.38 -36.49 -5.24
CA PHE A 499 -16.07 -37.11 -5.05
C PHE A 499 -15.70 -37.25 -3.57
N ASP A 500 -14.82 -38.17 -3.23
CA ASP A 500 -14.47 -38.51 -1.85
C ASP A 500 -13.33 -37.65 -1.27
N GLU A 501 -12.56 -37.00 -2.15
CA GLU A 501 -11.31 -36.36 -1.79
C GLU A 501 -11.44 -35.11 -0.91
N ASN A 502 -10.64 -35.05 0.15
CA ASN A 502 -10.54 -33.85 1.01
C ASN A 502 -9.34 -32.96 0.64
N GLN A 503 -8.53 -33.39 -0.33
CA GLN A 503 -7.31 -32.73 -0.80
C GLN A 503 -7.20 -32.93 -2.32
N LEU A 504 -6.43 -32.07 -2.98
CA LEU A 504 -6.20 -32.22 -4.43
C LEU A 504 -5.47 -33.54 -4.72
N PRO A 505 -5.99 -34.39 -5.63
CA PRO A 505 -5.29 -35.61 -6.04
C PRO A 505 -3.91 -35.33 -6.64
N THR A 506 -3.80 -34.33 -7.50
CA THR A 506 -2.54 -33.87 -8.12
C THR A 506 -2.46 -32.33 -8.14
N ARG A 507 -1.36 -31.78 -8.70
CA ARG A 507 -1.25 -30.33 -8.90
C ARG A 507 -2.12 -29.90 -10.07
N LEU A 508 -2.92 -28.86 -9.86
CA LEU A 508 -3.74 -28.28 -10.93
C LEU A 508 -2.88 -27.81 -12.11
N GLU A 509 -3.23 -28.22 -13.31
CA GLU A 509 -2.54 -27.84 -14.55
C GLU A 509 -3.04 -26.49 -15.09
N ILE A 510 -4.26 -26.10 -14.73
CA ILE A 510 -4.83 -24.79 -15.06
C ILE A 510 -5.54 -24.16 -13.85
N ALA A 511 -5.53 -22.83 -13.81
CA ALA A 511 -6.34 -22.08 -12.86
C ALA A 511 -7.83 -22.14 -13.22
N ILE A 512 -8.71 -22.20 -12.22
CA ILE A 512 -10.16 -22.13 -12.40
C ILE A 512 -10.71 -20.92 -11.66
N GLY A 513 -11.50 -20.09 -12.34
CA GLY A 513 -12.28 -19.01 -11.75
C GLY A 513 -13.78 -19.20 -12.00
N ARG A 514 -14.63 -18.70 -11.11
CA ARG A 514 -16.09 -18.74 -11.26
C ARG A 514 -16.71 -17.37 -11.00
N ILE A 515 -17.63 -16.97 -11.88
CA ILE A 515 -18.50 -15.80 -11.75
C ILE A 515 -19.93 -16.32 -11.72
N ASP A 516 -20.48 -16.57 -10.53
CA ASP A 516 -21.78 -17.23 -10.34
C ASP A 516 -22.61 -16.46 -9.30
N PHE A 517 -23.84 -16.11 -9.67
CA PHE A 517 -24.80 -15.38 -8.84
C PHE A 517 -26.13 -16.14 -8.69
N ALA A 518 -26.13 -17.46 -8.92
CA ALA A 518 -27.28 -18.30 -8.65
C ALA A 518 -27.53 -18.46 -7.15
N ASN A 519 -28.78 -18.77 -6.81
CA ASN A 519 -29.22 -19.07 -5.46
C ASN A 519 -28.82 -18.02 -4.39
N LEU A 520 -29.01 -16.73 -4.71
CA LEU A 520 -28.84 -15.61 -3.77
C LEU A 520 -30.20 -15.12 -3.24
N PRO A 521 -30.83 -15.84 -2.28
CA PRO A 521 -32.21 -15.58 -1.90
C PRO A 521 -32.45 -14.22 -1.24
N SER A 522 -31.43 -13.64 -0.61
CA SER A 522 -31.49 -12.29 -0.04
C SER A 522 -31.73 -11.20 -1.09
N LEU A 523 -31.35 -11.45 -2.34
CA LEU A 523 -31.56 -10.54 -3.48
C LEU A 523 -32.88 -10.79 -4.21
N ASN A 524 -33.72 -11.72 -3.72
CA ASN A 524 -35.01 -12.06 -4.34
C ASN A 524 -36.07 -10.96 -4.25
N ASN A 525 -35.86 -9.92 -3.42
CA ASN A 525 -36.74 -8.76 -3.37
C ASN A 525 -36.73 -7.96 -4.69
N GLY A 526 -35.82 -8.29 -5.61
CA GLY A 526 -35.84 -7.74 -6.97
C GLY A 526 -35.35 -6.32 -7.03
N VAL A 527 -34.53 -5.84 -6.09
CA VAL A 527 -34.03 -4.46 -6.11
C VAL A 527 -32.51 -4.45 -6.18
N LEU A 528 -31.96 -3.85 -7.25
CA LEU A 528 -30.53 -3.55 -7.39
C LEU A 528 -30.36 -2.04 -7.53
N ARG A 529 -29.57 -1.41 -6.64
CA ARG A 529 -29.27 0.04 -6.68
C ARG A 529 -30.51 0.92 -6.91
N ASN A 530 -31.58 0.67 -6.14
CA ASN A 530 -32.87 1.37 -6.25
C ASN A 530 -33.65 1.15 -7.56
N ARG A 531 -33.30 0.15 -8.37
CA ARG A 531 -34.04 -0.27 -9.58
C ARG A 531 -34.68 -1.63 -9.37
N SER A 532 -35.95 -1.75 -9.76
CA SER A 532 -36.65 -3.04 -9.78
C SER A 532 -36.18 -3.93 -10.94
N VAL A 533 -35.79 -5.15 -10.61
CA VAL A 533 -35.35 -6.22 -11.52
C VAL A 533 -36.22 -7.44 -11.26
N LYS A 534 -36.79 -8.01 -12.33
CA LYS A 534 -37.56 -9.25 -12.22
C LYS A 534 -36.65 -10.36 -11.66
N LYS A 535 -37.14 -11.12 -10.68
CA LYS A 535 -36.40 -12.25 -10.08
C LYS A 535 -35.79 -13.19 -11.13
N SER A 536 -36.52 -13.48 -12.21
CA SER A 536 -36.04 -14.34 -13.32
C SER A 536 -34.90 -13.76 -14.14
N LYS A 537 -34.57 -12.47 -13.98
CA LYS A 537 -33.45 -11.78 -14.63
C LYS A 537 -32.35 -11.36 -13.65
N MET A 538 -32.51 -11.66 -12.36
CA MET A 538 -31.61 -11.16 -11.31
C MET A 538 -30.17 -11.65 -11.51
N GLU A 539 -30.00 -12.95 -11.74
CA GLU A 539 -28.68 -13.55 -11.98
C GLU A 539 -27.98 -12.94 -13.20
N VAL A 540 -28.68 -12.82 -14.34
CA VAL A 540 -28.19 -12.13 -15.54
C VAL A 540 -27.73 -10.70 -15.22
N GLU A 541 -28.53 -9.93 -14.49
CA GLU A 541 -28.18 -8.54 -14.18
C GLU A 541 -26.99 -8.42 -13.22
N LEU A 542 -26.84 -9.33 -12.28
CA LEU A 542 -25.68 -9.39 -11.39
C LEU A 542 -24.40 -9.76 -12.14
N ILE A 543 -24.46 -10.74 -13.05
CA ILE A 543 -23.32 -11.09 -13.90
C ILE A 543 -22.93 -9.90 -14.78
N ARG A 544 -23.91 -9.25 -15.44
CA ARG A 544 -23.67 -8.01 -16.20
C ARG A 544 -23.01 -6.93 -15.35
N GLN A 545 -23.53 -6.69 -14.14
CA GLN A 545 -22.97 -5.68 -13.25
C GLN A 545 -21.54 -6.02 -12.83
N TYR A 546 -21.22 -7.31 -12.62
CA TYR A 546 -19.86 -7.76 -12.34
C TYR A 546 -18.93 -7.52 -13.53
N LEU A 547 -19.32 -7.91 -14.75
CA LEU A 547 -18.52 -7.72 -15.96
C LEU A 547 -18.26 -6.23 -16.23
N ASN A 548 -19.29 -5.38 -16.09
CA ASN A 548 -19.12 -3.93 -16.23
C ASN A 548 -18.22 -3.32 -15.14
N LYS A 549 -18.29 -3.85 -13.90
CA LYS A 549 -17.36 -3.45 -12.83
C LYS A 549 -15.93 -3.87 -13.16
N ASN A 550 -15.74 -5.08 -13.71
CA ASN A 550 -14.44 -5.57 -14.14
C ASN A 550 -13.84 -4.68 -15.25
N HIS A 551 -14.63 -4.35 -16.27
CA HIS A 551 -14.25 -3.42 -17.31
C HIS A 551 -13.84 -2.05 -16.73
N ALA A 552 -14.71 -1.41 -15.94
CA ALA A 552 -14.42 -0.11 -15.35
C ALA A 552 -13.15 -0.11 -14.46
N PHE A 553 -12.89 -1.22 -13.75
CA PHE A 553 -11.65 -1.40 -12.98
C PHE A 553 -10.41 -1.38 -13.89
N ARG A 554 -10.44 -2.15 -14.99
CA ARG A 554 -9.32 -2.27 -15.94
C ARG A 554 -8.95 -0.95 -16.61
N PHE A 555 -9.94 -0.11 -16.86
CA PHE A 555 -9.77 1.21 -17.48
C PHE A 555 -9.58 2.33 -16.44
N GLY A 556 -9.32 2.01 -15.17
CA GLY A 556 -9.08 3.01 -14.11
C GLY A 556 -10.27 3.94 -13.87
N SER A 557 -11.48 3.55 -14.27
CA SER A 557 -12.71 4.35 -14.14
C SER A 557 -13.38 4.19 -12.78
N LEU A 558 -12.85 3.33 -11.91
CA LEU A 558 -13.28 3.17 -10.53
C LEU A 558 -12.24 3.79 -9.60
N HIS A 559 -12.71 4.69 -8.74
CA HIS A 559 -11.93 5.21 -7.63
C HIS A 559 -12.28 4.41 -6.37
N PHE A 560 -11.25 3.93 -5.67
CA PHE A 560 -11.40 3.30 -4.36
C PHE A 560 -10.55 4.09 -3.40
N GLU A 561 -11.16 4.56 -2.30
CA GLU A 561 -10.38 5.05 -1.17
C GLU A 561 -9.53 3.90 -0.61
N PRO A 562 -8.29 4.16 -0.13
CA PRO A 562 -7.41 3.16 0.48
C PRO A 562 -7.92 2.76 1.88
N GLU A 563 -9.15 2.28 1.94
CA GLU A 563 -9.84 1.93 3.16
C GLU A 563 -9.95 0.41 3.31
N THR A 564 -9.86 -0.06 4.55
CA THR A 564 -10.18 -1.44 4.89
C THR A 564 -11.14 -1.47 6.05
N LEU A 565 -12.30 -2.10 5.86
CA LEU A 565 -13.25 -2.38 6.92
C LEU A 565 -13.03 -3.79 7.47
N ILE A 566 -12.57 -3.88 8.71
CA ILE A 566 -12.40 -5.17 9.42
C ILE A 566 -13.48 -5.27 10.48
N LYS A 567 -14.30 -6.32 10.38
CA LYS A 567 -15.34 -6.62 11.37
C LYS A 567 -15.26 -8.08 11.78
N SER A 568 -14.92 -8.33 13.03
CA SER A 568 -15.05 -9.65 13.64
C SER A 568 -16.32 -9.71 14.47
N HIS A 569 -17.04 -10.81 14.32
CA HIS A 569 -18.20 -11.18 15.15
C HIS A 569 -17.87 -12.24 16.21
N LEU A 570 -16.59 -12.63 16.31
CA LEU A 570 -16.10 -13.60 17.27
C LEU A 570 -15.63 -12.93 18.58
N PRO A 571 -15.63 -13.66 19.71
CA PRO A 571 -15.04 -13.18 20.97
C PRO A 571 -13.60 -12.68 20.81
N ASP A 572 -13.18 -11.72 21.63
CA ASP A 572 -11.91 -10.99 21.48
C ASP A 572 -10.65 -11.87 21.38
N ASN A 573 -10.61 -12.97 22.12
CA ASN A 573 -9.47 -13.90 22.08
C ASN A 573 -9.36 -14.64 20.74
N MET A 574 -10.48 -14.86 20.05
CA MET A 574 -10.51 -15.48 18.71
C MET A 574 -10.39 -14.44 17.62
N SER A 575 -10.93 -13.23 17.80
CA SER A 575 -10.92 -12.17 16.79
C SER A 575 -9.54 -11.57 16.56
N ARG A 576 -8.68 -11.51 17.59
CA ARG A 576 -7.35 -10.89 17.51
C ARG A 576 -6.48 -11.44 16.36
N PRO A 577 -6.26 -12.76 16.22
CA PRO A 577 -5.51 -13.31 15.09
C PRO A 577 -6.14 -13.00 13.73
N PHE A 578 -7.48 -13.05 13.62
CA PHE A 578 -8.18 -12.71 12.37
C PHE A 578 -8.02 -11.24 12.01
N ASN A 579 -8.18 -10.35 12.98
CA ASN A 579 -8.01 -8.92 12.78
C ASN A 579 -6.56 -8.60 12.40
N GLN A 580 -5.58 -9.22 13.06
CA GLN A 580 -4.16 -9.04 12.73
C GLN A 580 -3.86 -9.53 11.30
N SER A 581 -4.35 -10.71 10.91
CA SER A 581 -4.23 -11.23 9.54
C SER A 581 -4.94 -10.32 8.53
N ALA A 582 -6.10 -9.77 8.88
CA ALA A 582 -6.82 -8.83 8.02
C ALA A 582 -6.06 -7.51 7.85
N ILE A 583 -5.44 -6.98 8.92
CA ILE A 583 -4.59 -5.78 8.85
C ILE A 583 -3.35 -6.06 7.99
N GLU A 584 -2.69 -7.20 8.16
CA GLU A 584 -1.51 -7.57 7.37
C GLU A 584 -1.85 -7.69 5.88
N ASN A 585 -2.95 -8.38 5.54
CA ASN A 585 -3.41 -8.47 4.17
C ASN A 585 -3.82 -7.10 3.63
N ALA A 586 -4.61 -6.33 4.37
CA ALA A 586 -5.01 -4.99 3.97
C ALA A 586 -3.81 -4.10 3.65
N SER A 587 -2.78 -4.12 4.51
CA SER A 587 -1.58 -3.32 4.32
C SER A 587 -0.87 -3.68 3.01
N ARG A 588 -0.79 -4.96 2.64
CA ARG A 588 -0.14 -5.39 1.38
C ARG A 588 -0.91 -4.97 0.12
N TRP A 589 -2.24 -4.84 0.22
CA TRP A 589 -3.11 -4.58 -0.93
C TRP A 589 -3.43 -3.09 -1.12
N PHE A 590 -3.51 -2.34 -0.02
CA PHE A 590 -4.11 -0.99 -0.02
C PHE A 590 -3.21 0.11 0.51
N ALA A 591 -2.13 -0.20 1.22
CA ALA A 591 -1.22 0.85 1.64
C ALA A 591 -0.29 1.19 0.47
N LEU A 592 -0.38 2.43 0.03
CA LEU A 592 0.43 3.07 -1.00
C LEU A 592 0.95 4.39 -0.41
#